data_AF-A0A7M4CEZ3-F1
#
_entry.id   AF-A0A7M4CEZ3-F1
#
_cell.length_a   1.000
_cell.length_b   1.000
_cell.length_c   1.000
_cell.angle_alpha   90.00
_cell.angle_beta   90.00
_cell.angle_gamma   90.00
#
_symmetry.space_group_name_H-M   'P 1'
#
loop_
_entity.id
_entity.type
_entity.pdbx_description
1 polymer ?
#
loop_
_entity_poly.entity_id
_entity_poly.type
_entity_poly.pdbx_seq_one_letter_code
_entity_poly.pdbx_strand_id
1 'polypeptide(L)'
;MLVVQMPFSFPMAHFILFVFTVSTIFHVQQRLAKIQAMWELPVQIPVLASTSKALGPSQLRGMWTINAIGRLGNQMGEYATLYALAKMNGRPAFIPAQMHSTLAPIFRITLPVLHSATASRIPWQNYHLNDWMEEEYRHIPGEYVRFTGYPCSWTFYHHLRQEILQEFTLHDHVREEAQKFLRGLQVNGSRPGTFVGVHVRRGDYVHVMPKVWKGVVADRRYLQQALDWFRARYSSLIFVV
;
A
#
# COMPACT_ATOMS: atom_id res chain seq x y z
N MET A 1 32.00 18.67 38.80
CA MET A 1 31.75 17.51 37.92
C MET A 1 32.28 17.86 36.54
N LEU A 2 33.42 17.29 36.15
CA LEU A 2 34.03 17.51 34.84
C LEU A 2 33.31 16.67 33.79
N VAL A 3 32.67 17.34 32.83
CA VAL A 3 32.15 16.72 31.61
C VAL A 3 33.30 16.65 30.61
N VAL A 4 33.75 15.44 30.31
CA VAL A 4 34.72 15.17 29.25
C VAL A 4 33.98 15.26 27.91
N GLN A 5 34.19 16.35 27.18
CA GLN A 5 33.87 16.39 25.76
C GLN A 5 35.01 15.72 24.99
N MET A 6 34.74 14.52 24.48
CA MET A 6 35.62 13.87 23.50
C MET A 6 35.53 14.62 22.16
N PRO A 7 36.63 15.08 21.56
CA PRO A 7 36.60 15.71 20.25
C PRO A 7 36.40 14.63 19.19
N PHE A 8 35.31 14.74 18.41
CA PHE A 8 35.14 13.97 17.18
C PHE A 8 36.24 14.37 16.20
N SER A 9 37.25 13.53 16.03
CA SER A 9 38.32 13.74 15.07
C SER A 9 37.81 13.39 13.66
N PHE A 10 38.11 14.26 12.69
CA PHE A 10 37.78 14.15 11.26
C PHE A 10 37.98 12.75 10.60
N PRO A 11 38.95 11.91 11.03
CA PRO A 11 39.09 10.53 10.52
C PRO A 11 37.94 9.59 10.91
N MET A 12 37.31 9.80 12.06
CA MET A 12 36.23 8.95 12.57
C MET A 12 34.93 9.13 11.75
N ALA A 13 34.69 10.34 11.23
CA ALA A 13 33.56 10.62 10.36
C ALA A 13 33.65 9.89 9.01
N HIS A 14 34.85 9.83 8.41
CA HIS A 14 35.09 9.06 7.18
C HIS A 14 34.96 7.55 7.40
N PHE A 15 35.40 7.05 8.55
CA PHE A 15 35.24 5.64 8.92
C PHE A 15 33.75 5.26 9.07
N ILE A 16 32.96 6.08 9.79
CA ILE A 16 31.51 5.85 9.94
C ILE A 16 30.80 5.94 8.59
N LEU A 17 31.14 6.95 7.77
CA LEU A 17 30.56 7.10 6.44
C LEU A 17 30.86 5.88 5.58
N PHE A 18 32.11 5.41 5.55
CA PHE A 18 32.54 4.23 4.79
C PHE A 18 31.81 2.95 5.24
N VAL A 19 31.70 2.70 6.54
CA VAL A 19 30.95 1.55 7.08
C VAL A 19 29.49 1.63 6.67
N PHE A 20 28.89 2.82 6.70
CA PHE A 20 27.50 3.03 6.28
C PHE A 20 27.32 2.78 4.77
N THR A 21 28.20 3.32 3.91
CA THR A 21 28.11 3.08 2.45
C THR A 21 28.27 1.62 2.12
N VAL A 22 29.27 0.93 2.68
CA VAL A 22 29.49 -0.50 2.45
C VAL A 22 28.30 -1.33 2.94
N SER A 23 27.74 -1.01 4.11
CA SER A 23 26.54 -1.67 4.64
C SER A 23 25.32 -1.46 3.73
N THR A 24 25.08 -0.24 3.24
CA THR A 24 23.98 0.01 2.29
C THR A 24 24.18 -0.71 0.97
N ILE A 25 25.40 -0.73 0.42
CA ILE A 25 25.71 -1.46 -0.81
C ILE A 25 25.48 -2.96 -0.61
N PHE A 26 25.94 -3.51 0.51
CA PHE A 26 25.75 -4.93 0.85
C PHE A 26 24.26 -5.29 1.00
N HIS A 27 23.47 -4.47 1.69
CA HIS A 27 22.03 -4.70 1.84
C HIS A 27 21.25 -4.55 0.53
N VAL A 28 21.66 -3.63 -0.34
CA VAL A 28 21.09 -3.47 -1.69
C VAL A 28 21.43 -4.69 -2.55
N GLN A 29 22.68 -5.16 -2.54
CA GLN A 29 23.09 -6.36 -3.27
C GLN A 29 22.36 -7.61 -2.76
N GLN A 30 22.20 -7.78 -1.45
CA GLN A 30 21.40 -8.89 -0.90
C GLN A 30 19.92 -8.81 -1.31
N ARG A 31 19.33 -7.62 -1.37
CA ARG A 31 17.94 -7.46 -1.84
C ARG A 31 17.82 -7.79 -3.32
N LEU A 32 18.77 -7.35 -4.16
CA LEU A 32 18.78 -7.67 -5.59
C LEU A 32 18.97 -9.18 -5.83
N ALA A 33 19.85 -9.83 -5.08
CA ALA A 33 20.04 -11.29 -5.16
C ALA A 33 18.80 -12.08 -4.71
N LYS A 34 18.10 -11.63 -3.65
CA LYS A 34 16.82 -12.23 -3.23
C LYS A 34 15.72 -12.04 -4.27
N ILE A 35 15.67 -10.88 -4.91
CA ILE A 35 14.74 -10.62 -6.01
C ILE A 35 15.06 -11.59 -7.14
N GLN A 36 16.31 -11.66 -7.60
CA GLN A 36 16.72 -12.54 -8.70
C GLN A 36 16.45 -14.02 -8.42
N ALA A 37 16.73 -14.51 -7.20
CA ALA A 37 16.38 -15.86 -6.79
C ALA A 37 14.87 -16.14 -6.78
N MET A 38 14.03 -15.12 -6.55
CA MET A 38 12.57 -15.22 -6.62
C MET A 38 12.04 -15.28 -8.06
N TRP A 39 12.78 -14.74 -9.04
CA TRP A 39 12.45 -14.85 -10.47
C TRP A 39 12.87 -16.19 -11.08
N GLU A 40 13.87 -16.86 -10.51
CA GLU A 40 14.39 -18.17 -10.96
C GLU A 40 13.65 -19.38 -10.35
N LEU A 41 12.67 -19.16 -9.46
CA LEU A 41 11.82 -20.23 -8.97
C LEU A 41 10.84 -20.66 -10.07
N PRO A 42 10.81 -21.95 -10.47
CA PRO A 42 9.82 -22.43 -11.42
C PRO A 42 8.46 -22.41 -10.73
N VAL A 43 7.67 -21.37 -11.01
CA VAL A 43 6.27 -21.30 -10.59
C VAL A 43 5.50 -22.37 -11.37
N GLN A 44 5.24 -23.51 -10.72
CA GLN A 44 4.22 -24.45 -11.18
C GLN A 44 2.85 -23.81 -10.94
N ILE A 45 2.32 -23.13 -11.96
CA ILE A 45 0.96 -22.61 -11.97
C ILE A 45 0.01 -23.80 -12.15
N PRO A 46 -0.91 -24.08 -11.21
CA PRO A 46 -2.00 -25.00 -11.48
C PRO A 46 -2.90 -24.33 -12.52
N VAL A 47 -3.03 -24.95 -13.70
CA VAL A 47 -4.01 -24.55 -14.72
C VAL A 47 -5.40 -24.76 -14.14
N LEU A 48 -5.97 -23.73 -13.54
CA LEU A 48 -7.38 -23.71 -13.17
C LEU A 48 -8.18 -23.42 -14.43
N ALA A 49 -8.53 -24.49 -15.15
CA ALA A 49 -9.58 -24.46 -16.15
C ALA A 49 -10.91 -24.11 -15.47
N SER A 50 -11.31 -22.84 -15.55
CA SER A 50 -12.67 -22.41 -15.24
C SER A 50 -13.13 -21.42 -16.31
N THR A 51 -13.83 -21.98 -17.30
CA THR A 51 -14.87 -21.35 -18.12
C THR A 51 -14.71 -19.85 -18.41
N SER A 52 -13.75 -19.49 -19.26
CA SER A 52 -13.90 -18.29 -20.08
C SER A 52 -14.79 -18.66 -21.27
N LYS A 53 -16.01 -18.12 -21.33
CA LYS A 53 -16.60 -17.84 -22.65
C LYS A 53 -15.56 -16.97 -23.34
N ALA A 54 -14.94 -17.48 -24.40
CA ALA A 54 -13.95 -16.73 -25.16
C ALA A 54 -14.59 -15.41 -25.62
N LEU A 55 -14.21 -14.30 -24.97
CA LEU A 55 -14.59 -12.98 -25.46
C LEU A 55 -13.92 -12.80 -26.82
N GLY A 56 -14.73 -12.51 -27.84
CA GLY A 56 -14.24 -12.34 -29.20
C GLY A 56 -13.26 -11.15 -29.31
N PRO A 57 -12.39 -11.11 -30.32
CA PRO A 57 -11.41 -10.04 -30.54
C PRO A 57 -12.02 -8.64 -30.70
N SER A 58 -13.34 -8.53 -30.90
CA SER A 58 -14.08 -7.26 -30.93
C SER A 58 -14.45 -6.70 -29.54
N GLN A 59 -14.40 -7.50 -28.48
CA GLN A 59 -14.75 -7.08 -27.10
C GLN A 59 -13.54 -6.59 -26.28
N LEU A 60 -12.32 -6.79 -26.75
CA LEU A 60 -11.09 -6.26 -26.12
C LEU A 60 -10.69 -4.90 -26.71
N ARG A 61 -11.66 -4.05 -27.05
CA ARG A 61 -11.37 -2.65 -27.43
C ARG A 61 -11.27 -1.78 -26.20
N GLY A 62 -10.12 -1.14 -26.07
CA GLY A 62 -9.80 -0.26 -24.96
C GLY A 62 -9.15 -0.97 -23.78
N MET A 63 -8.49 -0.19 -22.95
CA MET A 63 -7.77 -0.62 -21.76
C MET A 63 -7.71 0.55 -20.79
N TRP A 64 -7.98 0.28 -19.52
CA TRP A 64 -7.90 1.29 -18.48
C TRP A 64 -6.73 1.03 -17.55
N THR A 65 -6.14 2.12 -17.07
CA THR A 65 -5.06 2.09 -16.09
C THR A 65 -5.18 3.29 -15.15
N ILE A 66 -4.31 3.38 -14.15
CA ILE A 66 -4.28 4.48 -13.19
C ILE A 66 -2.83 4.87 -12.93
N ASN A 67 -2.59 6.14 -12.60
CA ASN A 67 -1.30 6.55 -12.07
C ASN A 67 -1.02 5.86 -10.72
N ALA A 68 0.23 5.44 -10.50
CA ALA A 68 0.66 4.91 -9.22
C ALA A 68 1.36 6.01 -8.42
N ILE A 69 0.61 6.82 -7.65
CA ILE A 69 1.16 8.00 -6.96
C ILE A 69 1.10 7.89 -5.43
N GLY A 70 2.16 8.36 -4.80
CA GLY A 70 2.32 8.27 -3.35
C GLY A 70 2.63 6.85 -2.85
N ARG A 71 2.35 6.62 -1.56
CA ARG A 71 2.79 5.43 -0.81
C ARG A 71 1.70 4.35 -0.75
N LEU A 72 1.98 3.26 -0.04
CA LEU A 72 1.14 2.06 0.08
C LEU A 72 -0.37 2.36 0.17
N GLY A 73 -0.82 3.19 1.11
CA GLY A 73 -2.24 3.49 1.29
C GLY A 73 -2.90 4.18 0.09
N ASN A 74 -2.18 5.08 -0.59
CA ASN A 74 -2.70 5.72 -1.81
C ASN A 74 -2.82 4.69 -2.93
N GLN A 75 -1.79 3.86 -3.11
CA GLN A 75 -1.80 2.83 -4.15
C GLN A 75 -2.86 1.76 -3.91
N MET A 76 -3.18 1.44 -2.66
CA MET A 76 -4.34 0.60 -2.33
C MET A 76 -5.66 1.25 -2.76
N GLY A 77 -5.84 2.56 -2.52
CA GLY A 77 -7.02 3.31 -2.97
C GLY A 77 -7.12 3.40 -4.50
N GLU A 78 -6.02 3.69 -5.17
CA GLU A 78 -5.92 3.74 -6.63
C GLU A 78 -6.24 2.38 -7.26
N TYR A 79 -5.66 1.29 -6.73
CA TYR A 79 -5.95 -0.07 -7.18
C TYR A 79 -7.44 -0.39 -7.07
N ALA A 80 -8.04 -0.16 -5.89
CA ALA A 80 -9.45 -0.46 -5.63
C ALA A 80 -10.37 0.39 -6.53
N THR A 81 -10.01 1.64 -6.78
CA THR A 81 -10.75 2.55 -7.67
C THR A 81 -10.68 2.08 -9.12
N LEU A 82 -9.48 1.77 -9.62
CA LEU A 82 -9.31 1.22 -10.97
C LEU A 82 -10.13 -0.06 -11.14
N TYR A 83 -10.04 -0.98 -10.17
CA TYR A 83 -10.78 -2.23 -10.17
C TYR A 83 -12.29 -2.00 -10.29
N ALA A 84 -12.84 -1.12 -9.45
CA ALA A 84 -14.27 -0.88 -9.40
C ALA A 84 -14.80 -0.13 -10.63
N LEU A 85 -14.12 0.95 -11.06
CA LEU A 85 -14.56 1.73 -12.21
C LEU A 85 -14.46 0.94 -13.50
N ALA A 86 -13.39 0.15 -13.68
CA ALA A 86 -13.23 -0.68 -14.87
C ALA A 86 -14.33 -1.74 -14.98
N LYS A 87 -14.65 -2.44 -13.87
CA LYS A 87 -15.77 -3.38 -13.84
C LYS A 87 -17.10 -2.69 -14.12
N MET A 88 -17.36 -1.56 -13.47
CA MET A 88 -18.59 -0.79 -13.63
C MET A 88 -18.81 -0.32 -15.08
N ASN A 89 -17.75 0.01 -15.80
CA ASN A 89 -17.81 0.46 -17.19
C ASN A 89 -17.57 -0.66 -18.22
N GLY A 90 -17.43 -1.92 -17.78
CA GLY A 90 -17.20 -3.06 -18.66
C GLY A 90 -15.87 -3.00 -19.43
N ARG A 91 -14.82 -2.45 -18.81
CA ARG A 91 -13.50 -2.26 -19.44
C ARG A 91 -12.44 -3.14 -18.78
N PRO A 92 -11.45 -3.64 -19.55
CA PRO A 92 -10.33 -4.35 -18.96
C PRO A 92 -9.39 -3.34 -18.28
N ALA A 93 -8.92 -3.68 -17.08
CA ALA A 93 -8.02 -2.86 -16.28
C ALA A 93 -6.66 -3.51 -16.09
N PHE A 94 -5.61 -2.69 -16.12
CA PHE A 94 -4.24 -3.12 -15.92
C PHE A 94 -3.51 -2.12 -15.02
N ILE A 95 -2.72 -2.63 -14.08
CA ILE A 95 -1.97 -1.79 -13.14
C ILE A 95 -0.55 -1.51 -13.66
N PRO A 96 0.03 -0.33 -13.37
CA PRO A 96 1.44 -0.09 -13.67
C PRO A 96 2.35 -1.07 -12.93
N ALA A 97 3.49 -1.43 -13.54
CA ALA A 97 4.48 -2.32 -12.93
C ALA A 97 4.97 -1.83 -11.54
N GLN A 98 5.04 -0.51 -11.34
CA GLN A 98 5.41 0.08 -10.04
C GLN A 98 4.35 -0.17 -8.95
N MET A 99 3.07 -0.14 -9.31
CA MET A 99 1.99 -0.46 -8.38
C MET A 99 2.05 -1.94 -8.01
N HIS A 100 2.24 -2.81 -9.00
CA HIS A 100 2.40 -4.24 -8.77
C HIS A 100 3.59 -4.52 -7.84
N SER A 101 4.76 -3.91 -8.06
CA SER A 101 5.93 -4.13 -7.19
C SER A 101 5.72 -3.63 -5.75
N THR A 102 4.82 -2.67 -5.54
CA THR A 102 4.46 -2.18 -4.20
C THR A 102 3.45 -3.09 -3.50
N LEU A 103 2.42 -3.54 -4.22
CA LEU A 103 1.25 -4.22 -3.64
C LEU A 103 1.36 -5.75 -3.65
N ALA A 104 1.84 -6.35 -4.73
CA ALA A 104 1.87 -7.81 -4.91
C ALA A 104 2.70 -8.58 -3.86
N PRO A 105 3.79 -8.03 -3.28
CA PRO A 105 4.48 -8.70 -2.18
C PRO A 105 3.64 -8.82 -0.90
N ILE A 106 2.62 -7.97 -0.73
CA ILE A 106 1.82 -7.88 0.48
C ILE A 106 0.47 -8.59 0.29
N PHE A 107 -0.14 -8.39 -0.88
CA PHE A 107 -1.51 -8.76 -1.18
C PHE A 107 -1.61 -9.70 -2.40
N ARG A 108 -2.67 -10.51 -2.42
CA ARG A 108 -3.01 -11.43 -3.53
C ARG A 108 -3.82 -10.72 -4.63
N ILE A 109 -3.33 -9.58 -5.10
CA ILE A 109 -3.97 -8.80 -6.16
C ILE A 109 -3.99 -9.55 -7.50
N THR A 110 -5.02 -9.34 -8.32
CA THR A 110 -5.26 -10.12 -9.54
C THR A 110 -5.20 -9.32 -10.83
N LEU A 111 -5.41 -7.99 -10.78
CA LEU A 111 -5.31 -7.15 -11.98
C LEU A 111 -3.96 -7.35 -12.70
N PRO A 112 -3.97 -7.57 -14.02
CA PRO A 112 -2.76 -7.82 -14.80
C PRO A 112 -1.85 -6.60 -14.84
N VAL A 113 -0.56 -6.85 -15.00
CA VAL A 113 0.47 -5.81 -15.09
C VAL A 113 0.53 -5.23 -16.51
N LEU A 114 0.49 -3.91 -16.60
CA LEU A 114 0.83 -3.17 -17.80
C LEU A 114 2.33 -2.86 -17.82
N HIS A 115 3.07 -3.55 -18.69
CA HIS A 115 4.50 -3.31 -18.89
C HIS A 115 4.76 -1.92 -19.49
N SER A 116 5.84 -1.26 -19.05
CA SER A 116 6.19 0.11 -19.45
C SER A 116 6.37 0.29 -20.96
N ALA A 117 6.97 -0.71 -21.63
CA ALA A 117 7.14 -0.70 -23.08
C ALA A 117 5.80 -0.62 -23.82
N THR A 118 4.78 -1.36 -23.34
CA THR A 118 3.42 -1.29 -23.88
C THR A 118 2.74 0.01 -23.48
N ALA A 119 2.83 0.41 -22.21
CA ALA A 119 2.23 1.62 -21.68
C ALA A 119 2.64 2.88 -22.47
N SER A 120 3.92 2.99 -22.84
CA SER A 120 4.47 4.15 -23.54
C SER A 120 3.95 4.34 -24.97
N ARG A 121 3.41 3.27 -25.59
CA ARG A 121 2.91 3.29 -26.98
C ARG A 121 1.43 3.60 -27.09
N ILE A 122 0.72 3.65 -25.96
CA ILE A 122 -0.72 3.83 -25.93
C ILE A 122 -1.03 5.32 -25.77
N PRO A 123 -1.91 5.89 -26.62
CA PRO A 123 -2.32 7.28 -26.53
C PRO A 123 -3.34 7.45 -25.39
N TRP A 124 -2.85 7.45 -24.15
CA TRP A 124 -3.70 7.56 -22.96
C TRP A 124 -4.47 8.87 -22.91
N GLN A 125 -5.79 8.76 -22.78
CA GLN A 125 -6.63 9.87 -22.34
C GLN A 125 -6.58 9.94 -20.82
N ASN A 126 -5.97 11.00 -20.28
CA ASN A 126 -5.99 11.25 -18.85
C ASN A 126 -7.42 11.64 -18.42
N TYR A 127 -7.94 10.97 -17.41
CA TYR A 127 -9.23 11.27 -16.81
C TYR A 127 -9.02 11.53 -15.32
N HIS A 128 -9.30 12.76 -14.86
CA HIS A 128 -9.09 13.15 -13.48
C HIS A 128 -10.26 12.67 -12.61
N LEU A 129 -9.94 12.04 -11.48
CA LEU A 129 -10.90 11.62 -10.47
C LEU A 129 -10.75 12.49 -9.22
N ASN A 130 -11.89 12.85 -8.62
CA ASN A 130 -11.92 13.39 -7.27
C ASN A 130 -11.59 12.30 -6.23
N ASP A 131 -11.40 12.70 -4.98
CA ASP A 131 -11.17 11.76 -3.89
C ASP A 131 -12.44 11.00 -3.47
N TRP A 132 -13.62 11.40 -3.97
CA TRP A 132 -14.92 10.71 -3.85
C TRP A 132 -15.49 10.26 -5.21
N MET A 133 -16.46 9.34 -5.16
CA MET A 133 -17.15 8.82 -6.36
C MET A 133 -18.22 9.79 -6.86
N GLU A 134 -18.30 9.98 -8.17
CA GLU A 134 -19.34 10.78 -8.82
C GLU A 134 -20.19 9.96 -9.78
N GLU A 135 -21.40 10.44 -10.06
CA GLU A 135 -22.34 9.74 -10.94
C GLU A 135 -21.82 9.60 -12.37
N GLU A 136 -21.13 10.61 -12.87
CA GLU A 136 -20.52 10.59 -14.21
C GLU A 136 -19.47 9.49 -14.39
N TYR A 137 -18.78 9.06 -13.32
CA TYR A 137 -17.76 8.02 -13.39
C TYR A 137 -18.33 6.63 -13.70
N ARG A 138 -19.66 6.47 -13.69
CA ARG A 138 -20.33 5.24 -14.15
C ARG A 138 -20.31 5.09 -15.67
N HIS A 139 -20.02 6.16 -16.42
CA HIS A 139 -20.07 6.20 -17.87
C HIS A 139 -18.89 6.97 -18.46
N ILE A 140 -17.66 6.56 -18.14
CA ILE A 140 -16.46 7.27 -18.58
C ILE A 140 -16.22 6.98 -20.07
N PRO A 141 -16.14 8.02 -20.92
CA PRO A 141 -15.87 7.85 -22.33
C PRO A 141 -14.39 7.50 -22.57
N GLY A 142 -14.12 6.89 -23.72
CA GLY A 142 -12.76 6.61 -24.19
C GLY A 142 -12.36 5.13 -24.09
N GLU A 143 -11.59 4.70 -25.07
CA GLU A 143 -11.08 3.33 -25.13
C GLU A 143 -9.83 3.17 -24.24
N TYR A 144 -8.88 4.11 -24.30
CA TYR A 144 -7.62 4.04 -23.56
C TYR A 144 -7.54 5.13 -22.48
N VAL A 145 -8.03 4.83 -21.29
CA VAL A 145 -8.15 5.82 -20.20
C VAL A 145 -7.11 5.57 -19.11
N ARG A 146 -6.46 6.65 -18.68
CA ARG A 146 -5.58 6.65 -17.51
C ARG A 146 -6.15 7.55 -16.43
N PHE A 147 -6.56 6.95 -15.32
CA PHE A 147 -7.06 7.69 -14.18
C PHE A 147 -5.94 8.47 -13.49
N THR A 148 -6.26 9.70 -13.11
CA THR A 148 -5.37 10.63 -12.40
C THR A 148 -6.09 11.22 -11.19
N GLY A 149 -5.38 11.93 -10.30
CA GLY A 149 -5.91 12.39 -9.02
C GLY A 149 -5.53 11.45 -7.87
N TYR A 150 -6.13 11.64 -6.68
CA TYR A 150 -5.90 10.84 -5.48
C TYR A 150 -7.19 10.13 -5.01
N PRO A 151 -7.78 9.23 -5.80
CA PRO A 151 -9.00 8.54 -5.40
C PRO A 151 -8.72 7.61 -4.21
N CYS A 152 -9.29 7.93 -3.05
CA CYS A 152 -9.01 7.23 -1.80
C CYS A 152 -10.25 6.98 -0.94
N SER A 153 -11.46 7.25 -1.45
CA SER A 153 -12.71 7.01 -0.75
C SER A 153 -13.27 5.61 -0.98
N TRP A 154 -13.86 5.03 0.06
CA TRP A 154 -14.63 3.78 -0.03
C TRP A 154 -15.83 3.88 -0.98
N THR A 155 -16.31 5.08 -1.29
CA THR A 155 -17.48 5.31 -2.16
C THR A 155 -17.32 4.71 -3.55
N PHE A 156 -16.09 4.60 -4.08
CA PHE A 156 -15.82 4.00 -5.39
C PHE A 156 -16.15 2.51 -5.45
N TYR A 157 -15.90 1.75 -4.37
CA TYR A 157 -15.79 0.30 -4.42
C TYR A 157 -16.61 -0.44 -3.35
N HIS A 158 -17.42 0.28 -2.57
CA HIS A 158 -18.25 -0.31 -1.52
C HIS A 158 -19.22 -1.38 -2.02
N HIS A 159 -19.75 -1.22 -3.23
CA HIS A 159 -20.62 -2.18 -3.90
C HIS A 159 -19.89 -3.49 -4.29
N LEU A 160 -18.55 -3.47 -4.37
CA LEU A 160 -17.69 -4.62 -4.63
C LEU A 160 -16.84 -5.00 -3.40
N ARG A 161 -17.27 -4.62 -2.19
CA ARG A 161 -16.46 -4.77 -0.97
C ARG A 161 -15.89 -6.18 -0.79
N GLN A 162 -16.66 -7.22 -1.09
CA GLN A 162 -16.19 -8.60 -0.93
C GLN A 162 -15.06 -8.96 -1.90
N GLU A 163 -15.13 -8.50 -3.15
CA GLU A 163 -14.08 -8.71 -4.13
C GLU A 163 -12.82 -7.90 -3.75
N ILE A 164 -12.99 -6.65 -3.33
CA ILE A 164 -11.85 -5.83 -2.86
C ILE A 164 -11.15 -6.46 -1.66
N LEU A 165 -11.91 -7.09 -0.75
CA LEU A 165 -11.30 -7.85 0.35
C LEU A 165 -10.53 -9.07 -0.13
N GLN A 166 -10.97 -9.73 -1.20
CA GLN A 166 -10.21 -10.83 -1.82
C GLN A 166 -8.91 -10.32 -2.43
N GLU A 167 -8.96 -9.23 -3.20
CA GLU A 167 -7.77 -8.57 -3.79
C GLU A 167 -6.73 -8.18 -2.72
N PHE A 168 -7.18 -7.69 -1.56
CA PHE A 168 -6.31 -7.31 -0.44
C PHE A 168 -6.13 -8.43 0.61
N THR A 169 -6.28 -9.69 0.22
CA THR A 169 -5.90 -10.81 1.08
C THR A 169 -4.39 -10.82 1.26
N LEU A 170 -3.93 -10.81 2.52
CA LEU A 170 -2.50 -10.89 2.83
C LEU A 170 -1.90 -12.24 2.39
N HIS A 171 -0.64 -12.21 1.96
CA HIS A 171 0.15 -13.44 1.83
C HIS A 171 0.40 -14.09 3.19
N ASP A 172 0.55 -15.42 3.20
CA ASP A 172 0.67 -16.19 4.44
C ASP A 172 1.88 -15.75 5.26
N HIS A 173 3.02 -15.49 4.61
CA HIS A 173 4.23 -15.03 5.29
C HIS A 173 4.03 -13.69 6.02
N VAL A 174 3.33 -12.72 5.40
CA VAL A 174 3.04 -11.41 6.03
C VAL A 174 2.12 -11.60 7.24
N ARG A 175 1.07 -12.41 7.07
CA ARG A 175 0.13 -12.72 8.15
C ARG A 175 0.85 -13.42 9.30
N GLU A 176 1.70 -14.40 9.02
CA GLU A 176 2.43 -15.17 10.02
C GLU A 176 3.44 -14.33 10.77
N GLU A 177 4.17 -13.45 10.08
CA GLU A 177 5.10 -12.50 10.69
C GLU A 177 4.37 -11.55 11.64
N ALA A 178 3.26 -10.94 11.20
CA ALA A 178 2.44 -10.07 12.03
C ALA A 178 1.89 -10.82 13.26
N GLN A 179 1.38 -12.04 13.07
CA GLN A 179 0.87 -12.85 14.16
C GLN A 179 1.97 -13.32 15.12
N LYS A 180 3.18 -13.60 14.63
CA LYS A 180 4.34 -13.93 15.47
C LYS A 180 4.74 -12.73 16.33
N PHE A 181 4.76 -11.53 15.76
CA PHE A 181 4.98 -10.30 16.51
C PHE A 181 3.95 -10.15 17.64
N LEU A 182 2.65 -10.26 17.33
CA LEU A 182 1.59 -10.12 18.33
C LEU A 182 1.66 -11.19 19.43
N ARG A 183 1.95 -12.45 19.09
CA ARG A 183 2.12 -13.54 20.06
C ARG A 183 3.32 -13.37 20.99
N GLY A 184 4.33 -12.60 20.56
CA GLY A 184 5.51 -12.29 21.35
C GLY A 184 5.30 -11.21 22.40
N LEU A 185 4.20 -10.44 22.30
CA LEU A 185 3.89 -9.37 23.23
C LEU A 185 3.39 -9.94 24.57
N GLN A 186 3.76 -9.28 25.66
CA GLN A 186 3.34 -9.63 27.02
C GLN A 186 2.95 -8.38 27.82
N VAL A 187 2.02 -8.53 28.75
CA VAL A 187 1.62 -7.53 29.74
C VAL A 187 1.76 -8.18 31.12
N ASN A 188 2.62 -7.62 31.97
CA ASN A 188 2.91 -8.16 33.31
C ASN A 188 3.28 -9.66 33.33
N GLY A 189 4.09 -10.10 32.36
CA GLY A 189 4.53 -11.50 32.23
C GLY A 189 3.48 -12.47 31.68
N SER A 190 2.29 -11.98 31.32
CA SER A 190 1.20 -12.78 30.74
C SER A 190 0.87 -12.34 29.31
N ARG A 191 0.25 -13.24 28.53
CA ARG A 191 -0.23 -12.88 27.19
C ARG A 191 -1.35 -11.83 27.27
N PRO A 192 -1.35 -10.80 26.42
CA PRO A 192 -2.42 -9.81 26.39
C PRO A 192 -3.77 -10.47 26.04
N GLY A 193 -4.83 -10.08 26.73
CA GLY A 193 -6.20 -10.50 26.40
C GLY A 193 -6.81 -9.65 25.28
N THR A 194 -6.26 -8.48 25.00
CA THR A 194 -6.77 -7.55 23.99
C THR A 194 -5.64 -6.75 23.35
N PHE A 195 -5.63 -6.67 22.03
CA PHE A 195 -4.73 -5.82 21.26
C PHE A 195 -5.52 -4.63 20.71
N VAL A 196 -5.02 -3.42 20.95
CA VAL A 196 -5.64 -2.18 20.45
C VAL A 196 -4.66 -1.50 19.50
N GLY A 197 -4.98 -1.50 18.20
CA GLY A 197 -4.17 -0.80 17.19
C GLY A 197 -4.39 0.71 17.25
N VAL A 198 -3.32 1.50 17.25
CA VAL A 198 -3.37 2.96 17.38
C VAL A 198 -2.56 3.61 16.25
N HIS A 199 -3.23 4.05 15.19
CA HIS A 199 -2.55 4.76 14.11
C HIS A 199 -2.44 6.27 14.40
N VAL A 200 -1.22 6.78 14.58
CA VAL A 200 -0.95 8.21 14.81
C VAL A 200 -0.37 8.88 13.57
N ARG A 201 -1.22 9.43 12.70
CA ARG A 201 -0.79 10.16 11.48
C ARG A 201 -0.26 11.55 11.83
N ARG A 202 1.06 11.66 11.94
CA ARG A 202 1.78 12.93 12.12
C ARG A 202 2.71 13.16 10.94
N GLY A 203 4.03 13.02 11.11
CA GLY A 203 5.00 13.25 10.03
C GLY A 203 4.74 14.58 9.30
N ASP A 204 4.62 14.49 7.98
CA ASP A 204 4.27 15.60 7.09
C ASP A 204 2.98 16.34 7.48
N TYR A 205 2.01 15.66 8.09
CA TYR A 205 0.71 16.25 8.44
C TYR A 205 0.80 17.34 9.50
N VAL A 206 1.86 17.40 10.30
CA VAL A 206 2.08 18.51 11.25
C VAL A 206 2.12 19.86 10.52
N HIS A 207 2.64 19.87 9.29
CA HIS A 207 2.69 21.08 8.46
C HIS A 207 1.52 21.16 7.48
N VAL A 208 1.14 20.03 6.88
CA VAL A 208 0.14 19.98 5.81
C VAL A 208 -1.26 20.26 6.35
N MET A 209 -1.63 19.72 7.53
CA MET A 209 -2.98 19.91 8.09
C MET A 209 -3.36 21.38 8.28
N PRO A 210 -2.61 22.22 9.01
CA PRO A 210 -3.00 23.61 9.22
C PRO A 210 -2.83 24.48 7.97
N LYS A 211 -1.81 24.21 7.13
CA LYS A 211 -1.47 25.08 6.00
C LYS A 211 -2.35 24.81 4.78
N VAL A 212 -2.55 23.54 4.44
CA VAL A 212 -3.25 23.11 3.23
C VAL A 212 -4.71 22.82 3.55
N TRP A 213 -4.96 21.90 4.49
CA TRP A 213 -6.31 21.39 4.75
C TRP A 213 -7.10 22.18 5.79
N LYS A 214 -6.49 23.21 6.40
CA LYS A 214 -7.05 23.99 7.50
C LYS A 214 -7.57 23.13 8.67
N GLY A 215 -6.97 21.95 8.85
CA GLY A 215 -7.30 20.99 9.89
C GLY A 215 -6.31 21.00 11.05
N VAL A 216 -6.56 20.12 12.03
CA VAL A 216 -5.69 19.91 13.20
C VAL A 216 -5.19 18.48 13.24
N VAL A 217 -4.01 18.29 13.82
CA VAL A 217 -3.52 16.95 14.18
C VAL A 217 -3.98 16.60 15.59
N ALA A 218 -4.20 15.30 15.85
CA ALA A 218 -4.52 14.81 17.18
C ALA A 218 -3.49 15.29 18.21
N ASP A 219 -3.98 15.98 19.24
CA ASP A 219 -3.17 16.48 20.34
C ASP A 219 -3.03 15.42 21.44
N ARG A 220 -2.20 15.73 22.45
CA ARG A 220 -1.97 14.82 23.57
C ARG A 220 -3.26 14.50 24.32
N ARG A 221 -4.14 15.49 24.50
CA ARG A 221 -5.39 15.34 25.26
C ARG A 221 -6.33 14.37 24.56
N TYR A 222 -6.50 14.50 23.24
CA TYR A 222 -7.27 13.58 22.42
C TYR A 222 -6.75 12.15 22.53
N LEU A 223 -5.44 11.95 22.34
CA LEU A 223 -4.83 10.61 22.44
C LEU A 223 -5.01 10.03 23.84
N GLN A 224 -4.82 10.82 24.90
CA GLN A 224 -5.03 10.37 26.27
C GLN A 224 -6.47 9.90 26.49
N GLN A 225 -7.47 10.71 26.10
CA GLN A 225 -8.88 10.36 26.24
C GLN A 225 -9.25 9.10 25.45
N ALA A 226 -8.76 8.98 24.21
CA ALA A 226 -9.00 7.81 23.37
C ALA A 226 -8.42 6.54 23.99
N LEU A 227 -7.19 6.58 24.49
CA LEU A 227 -6.54 5.43 25.13
C LEU A 227 -7.20 5.08 26.48
N ASP A 228 -7.58 6.08 27.29
CA ASP A 228 -8.25 5.87 28.58
C ASP A 228 -9.61 5.18 28.42
N TRP A 229 -10.33 5.45 27.34
CA TRP A 229 -11.58 4.76 27.02
C TRP A 229 -11.41 3.24 26.93
N PHE A 230 -10.30 2.76 26.33
CA PHE A 230 -9.96 1.34 26.25
C PHE A 230 -9.46 0.78 27.59
N ARG A 231 -8.60 1.53 28.30
CA ARG A 231 -8.10 1.14 29.64
C ARG A 231 -9.23 0.89 30.63
N ALA A 232 -10.30 1.68 30.56
CA ALA A 232 -11.46 1.53 31.43
C ALA A 232 -12.32 0.27 31.12
N ARG A 233 -12.13 -0.38 29.96
CA ARG A 233 -13.01 -1.46 29.47
C ARG A 233 -12.34 -2.82 29.38
N TYR A 234 -11.02 -2.87 29.16
CA TYR A 234 -10.31 -4.12 28.94
C TYR A 234 -9.19 -4.28 29.97
N SER A 235 -9.22 -5.39 30.70
CA SER A 235 -8.09 -5.84 31.50
C SER A 235 -7.02 -6.46 30.60
N SER A 236 -5.75 -6.33 30.99
CA SER A 236 -4.62 -6.96 30.28
C SER A 236 -4.54 -6.63 28.77
N LEU A 237 -4.86 -5.38 28.41
CA LEU A 237 -4.72 -4.88 27.04
C LEU A 237 -3.29 -4.44 26.73
N ILE A 238 -2.93 -4.42 25.45
CA ILE A 238 -1.74 -3.73 24.94
C ILE A 238 -2.11 -2.82 23.76
N PHE A 239 -1.54 -1.62 23.74
CA PHE A 239 -1.64 -0.72 22.59
C PHE A 239 -0.49 -1.00 21.61
N VAL A 240 -0.84 -1.24 20.35
CA VAL A 240 0.09 -1.45 19.24
C VAL A 240 0.04 -0.20 18.37
N VAL A 241 1.09 0.62 18.42
CA VAL A 241 1.16 1.94 17.78
C VAL A 241 1.95 1.88 16.47
#